data_AF-A0A1J5EH54-F1
#
_entry.id   AF-A0A1J5EH54-F1
#
_cell.length_a   1.000
_cell.length_b   1.000
_cell.length_c   1.000
_cell.angle_alpha   90.00
_cell.angle_beta   90.00
_cell.angle_gamma   90.00
#
_symmetry.space_group_name_H-M   'P 1'
#
loop_
_entity.id
_entity.type
_entity.pdbx_description
1 polymer ?
#
loop_
_entity_poly.entity_id
_entity_poly.type
_entity_poly.pdbx_seq_one_letter_code
_entity_poly.pdbx_strand_id
1 'polypeptide(L)'
;MSMAMATVWSCSTSETLSLEELACVDSSECPEGTACVNKLCTANANEDVVLDLGDSSGGETISSRCGDVRCRGTEDCCGLGNCVDTMVDARNCGECGTTCRIGETCTDGSCLCGVAVCQQGQSCCDGVCKDILTNVSDCGACGTECGPYESCFNGSCACEGAMGTSEQCLTGQSCCQGLGCRWLGTDPTSCGACGVGCQPGETCETGVCQCGATTCNAGQSCCGSPATCRSSDDVLCVCGGVQCRSGQLCCALPSGGDACTTTQYDSRNCGACGRTCGPGENCQSGVCACQGTSLKDCVPTQPGCETNILADVNHCGACGNACDAGELCVNGACACMAGFTRCDGVCVNEEADHQNCGGCGVLCTSAESCEAGTCVCRPGFKFCGGECIDVDWDVENCGGCGANCLADPHVASAFCNAGSCEYQCNSGWGHCSANLAGCTESLTTTSNCGACGNACPGINGSPTCTNQTCQVNCFAGSIDCDNDVANGCESSVSSDLTCGGCTVQCLDDSYCSSGVCNGCPNNLANCDPMVTGCETQLGTTQNCGACDNVCSGGLVCSGGNCI
;
A
#
# COMPACT_ATOMS: atom_id res chain seq x y z
N MET A 1 -26.39 -67.02 2.71
CA MET A 1 -27.04 -66.48 3.91
C MET A 1 -27.58 -65.10 3.56
N SER A 2 -28.87 -64.91 3.86
CA SER A 2 -29.70 -63.69 3.87
C SER A 2 -29.80 -62.76 2.65
N MET A 3 -31.04 -62.72 2.14
CA MET A 3 -31.78 -61.65 1.48
C MET A 3 -31.54 -60.27 2.13
N ALA A 4 -31.64 -59.12 1.44
CA ALA A 4 -32.91 -58.61 0.93
C ALA A 4 -32.75 -57.58 -0.22
N MET A 5 -33.82 -57.55 -1.01
CA MET A 5 -34.06 -56.73 -2.20
C MET A 5 -34.20 -55.24 -1.84
N ALA A 6 -33.63 -54.35 -2.66
CA ALA A 6 -34.04 -52.95 -2.69
C ALA A 6 -35.01 -52.75 -3.87
N THR A 7 -36.28 -52.56 -3.51
CA THR A 7 -37.39 -52.18 -4.40
C THR A 7 -37.30 -50.69 -4.76
N VAL A 8 -37.35 -50.41 -6.06
CA VAL A 8 -37.70 -49.10 -6.66
C VAL A 8 -39.15 -48.77 -6.28
N TRP A 9 -39.50 -47.48 -6.08
CA TRP A 9 -40.83 -46.93 -6.41
C TRP A 9 -40.84 -45.40 -6.61
N SER A 10 -41.65 -45.01 -7.58
CA SER A 10 -41.99 -43.68 -8.08
C SER A 10 -43.43 -43.29 -7.65
N CYS A 11 -43.74 -42.00 -7.39
CA CYS A 11 -44.93 -41.30 -7.92
C CYS A 11 -45.08 -39.83 -7.45
N SER A 12 -45.95 -39.11 -8.17
CA SER A 12 -46.21 -37.66 -8.22
C SER A 12 -47.15 -37.06 -7.15
N THR A 13 -47.00 -35.74 -6.97
CA THR A 13 -47.97 -34.68 -6.60
C THR A 13 -49.09 -34.99 -5.59
N SER A 14 -48.94 -34.45 -4.37
CA SER A 14 -49.98 -33.73 -3.62
C SER A 14 -49.36 -33.16 -2.34
N GLU A 15 -49.65 -31.90 -2.06
CA GLU A 15 -49.05 -31.07 -1.02
C GLU A 15 -49.17 -31.64 0.41
N THR A 16 -48.23 -31.21 1.27
CA THR A 16 -48.15 -31.25 2.75
C THR A 16 -47.35 -32.39 3.43
N LEU A 17 -46.05 -32.08 3.66
CA LEU A 17 -45.14 -32.48 4.77
C LEU A 17 -44.84 -34.00 4.93
N SER A 18 -43.62 -34.49 5.15
CA SER A 18 -42.28 -33.94 5.44
C SER A 18 -41.29 -35.11 5.26
N LEU A 19 -40.19 -34.93 4.53
CA LEU A 19 -39.16 -35.97 4.39
C LEU A 19 -38.15 -35.87 5.54
N GLU A 20 -38.07 -36.96 6.30
CA GLU A 20 -37.02 -37.28 7.26
C GLU A 20 -35.68 -37.40 6.53
N GLU A 21 -34.97 -36.26 6.46
CA GLU A 21 -33.52 -36.23 6.57
C GLU A 21 -33.15 -36.74 7.98
N LEU A 22 -32.09 -37.55 8.10
CA LEU A 22 -31.51 -37.92 9.39
C LEU A 22 -31.02 -36.65 10.10
N ALA A 23 -31.88 -36.06 10.92
CA ALA A 23 -31.58 -34.87 11.69
C ALA A 23 -30.88 -35.26 12.99
N CYS A 24 -29.70 -34.68 13.22
CA CYS A 24 -28.92 -34.82 14.45
C CYS A 24 -29.12 -33.59 15.34
N VAL A 25 -29.21 -33.79 16.66
CA VAL A 25 -29.33 -32.68 17.62
C VAL A 25 -27.98 -32.31 18.23
N ASP A 26 -27.02 -33.26 18.26
CA ASP A 26 -25.59 -33.00 18.44
C ASP A 26 -24.72 -34.05 17.70
N SER A 27 -23.40 -33.84 17.68
CA SER A 27 -22.39 -34.62 16.95
C SER A 27 -22.27 -36.11 17.32
N SER A 28 -22.81 -36.56 18.45
CA SER A 28 -22.78 -37.96 18.89
C SER A 28 -23.79 -38.89 18.19
N GLU A 29 -24.75 -38.32 17.44
CA GLU A 29 -25.78 -39.06 16.69
C GLU A 29 -25.36 -39.36 15.25
N CYS A 30 -24.19 -38.90 14.82
CA CYS A 30 -23.68 -39.05 13.46
C CYS A 30 -22.70 -40.25 13.33
N PRO A 31 -22.68 -40.96 12.19
CA PRO A 31 -21.71 -42.04 11.93
C PRO A 31 -20.25 -41.55 12.01
N GLU A 32 -19.32 -42.45 12.39
CA GLU A 32 -17.88 -42.14 12.52
C GLU A 32 -17.33 -41.46 11.25
N GLY A 33 -16.77 -40.25 11.41
CA GLY A 33 -16.19 -39.46 10.32
C GLY A 33 -17.05 -38.29 9.81
N THR A 34 -18.18 -37.98 10.45
CA THR A 34 -19.08 -36.87 10.08
C THR A 34 -19.35 -35.91 11.25
N ALA A 35 -19.76 -34.67 10.96
CA ALA A 35 -20.05 -33.60 11.93
C ALA A 35 -21.49 -33.06 11.75
N CYS A 36 -22.15 -32.72 12.86
CA CYS A 36 -23.51 -32.18 12.84
C CYS A 36 -23.50 -30.65 12.62
N VAL A 37 -23.99 -30.19 11.47
CA VAL A 37 -24.07 -28.77 11.10
C VAL A 37 -25.50 -28.44 10.71
N ASN A 38 -26.09 -27.40 11.29
CA ASN A 38 -27.50 -27.02 11.07
C ASN A 38 -28.49 -28.19 11.20
N LYS A 39 -28.25 -29.07 12.19
CA LYS A 39 -29.04 -30.27 12.49
C LYS A 39 -28.97 -31.38 11.44
N LEU A 40 -27.94 -31.39 10.58
CA LEU A 40 -27.69 -32.43 9.58
C LEU A 40 -26.27 -32.98 9.70
N CYS A 41 -26.09 -34.30 9.56
CA CYS A 41 -24.78 -34.94 9.58
C CYS A 41 -24.06 -34.75 8.23
N THR A 42 -22.87 -34.16 8.22
CA THR A 42 -22.08 -33.85 7.02
C THR A 42 -20.66 -34.43 7.13
N ALA A 43 -20.11 -34.99 6.03
CA ALA A 43 -18.72 -35.42 6.01
C ALA A 43 -17.79 -34.19 6.00
N ASN A 44 -16.68 -34.27 6.74
CA ASN A 44 -15.77 -33.16 7.05
C ASN A 44 -15.67 -32.06 5.97
N ALA A 45 -15.90 -30.83 6.41
CA ALA A 45 -15.75 -29.61 5.66
C ALA A 45 -14.30 -29.43 5.18
N ASN A 46 -14.07 -29.66 3.90
CA ASN A 46 -13.33 -28.81 2.97
C ASN A 46 -13.20 -29.58 1.65
N GLU A 47 -13.65 -28.95 0.57
CA GLU A 47 -13.75 -29.45 -0.82
C GLU A 47 -15.04 -30.21 -1.19
N ASP A 48 -15.77 -29.64 -2.13
CA ASP A 48 -16.92 -30.21 -2.82
C ASP A 48 -16.53 -31.52 -3.53
N VAL A 49 -16.86 -32.67 -2.92
CA VAL A 49 -16.85 -33.97 -3.60
C VAL A 49 -18.26 -34.55 -3.55
N VAL A 50 -19.04 -34.29 -4.60
CA VAL A 50 -20.28 -35.05 -4.86
C VAL A 50 -19.91 -36.28 -5.67
N LEU A 51 -20.06 -37.46 -5.04
CA LEU A 51 -20.07 -38.76 -5.71
C LEU A 51 -21.36 -38.88 -6.55
N ASP A 52 -21.19 -38.99 -7.86
CA ASP A 52 -22.26 -39.12 -8.85
C ASP A 52 -22.79 -40.58 -8.89
N LEU A 53 -24.06 -40.78 -8.55
CA LEU A 53 -24.82 -41.99 -8.89
C LEU A 53 -25.66 -41.65 -10.13
N GLY A 54 -25.11 -42.03 -11.28
CA GLY A 54 -25.57 -41.58 -12.59
C GLY A 54 -27.03 -41.87 -12.94
N ASP A 55 -27.60 -40.94 -13.71
CA ASP A 55 -28.78 -41.19 -14.53
C ASP A 55 -28.35 -41.39 -15.99
N SER A 56 -28.68 -42.56 -16.50
CA SER A 56 -28.42 -43.05 -17.85
C SER A 56 -29.43 -42.47 -18.85
N SER A 57 -29.27 -41.20 -19.20
CA SER A 57 -29.86 -40.64 -20.44
C SER A 57 -29.03 -39.48 -20.99
N GLY A 58 -28.08 -39.80 -21.87
CA GLY A 58 -27.54 -38.84 -22.85
C GLY A 58 -26.66 -37.70 -22.31
N GLY A 59 -25.46 -38.04 -21.84
CA GLY A 59 -24.20 -37.31 -22.09
C GLY A 59 -24.17 -35.78 -22.17
N GLU A 60 -24.80 -35.04 -21.25
CA GLU A 60 -24.57 -33.60 -21.08
C GLU A 60 -24.21 -33.29 -19.62
N THR A 61 -23.06 -32.65 -19.40
CA THR A 61 -22.57 -32.25 -18.08
C THR A 61 -23.46 -31.14 -17.49
N ILE A 62 -23.89 -31.29 -16.23
CA ILE A 62 -24.58 -30.24 -15.48
C ILE A 62 -23.54 -29.19 -15.08
N SER A 63 -23.73 -27.93 -15.50
CA SER A 63 -22.79 -26.84 -15.24
C SER A 63 -23.07 -26.13 -13.91
N SER A 64 -24.34 -25.85 -13.63
CA SER A 64 -24.77 -25.13 -12.43
C SER A 64 -26.17 -25.57 -11.99
N ARG A 65 -26.50 -25.41 -10.69
CA ARG A 65 -27.83 -25.69 -10.14
C ARG A 65 -28.53 -24.39 -9.72
N CYS A 66 -29.78 -24.26 -10.13
CA CYS A 66 -30.59 -23.06 -10.01
C CYS A 66 -31.90 -23.36 -9.28
N GLY A 67 -31.83 -23.51 -7.96
CA GLY A 67 -32.91 -24.12 -7.18
C GLY A 67 -33.14 -25.57 -7.62
N ASP A 68 -34.37 -25.89 -8.07
CA ASP A 68 -34.73 -27.22 -8.58
C ASP A 68 -34.32 -27.45 -10.05
N VAL A 69 -33.87 -26.40 -10.77
CA VAL A 69 -33.51 -26.47 -12.18
C VAL A 69 -32.01 -26.77 -12.32
N ARG A 70 -31.67 -27.72 -13.21
CA ARG A 70 -30.27 -28.07 -13.55
C ARG A 70 -29.91 -27.41 -14.88
N CYS A 71 -28.98 -26.47 -14.86
CA CYS A 71 -28.48 -25.79 -16.06
C CYS A 71 -27.46 -26.67 -16.78
N ARG A 72 -27.52 -26.70 -18.10
CA ARG A 72 -26.77 -27.66 -18.93
C ARG A 72 -25.69 -26.94 -19.72
N GLY A 73 -24.61 -27.65 -20.06
CA GLY A 73 -23.61 -27.11 -20.98
C GLY A 73 -22.85 -25.91 -20.41
N THR A 74 -23.00 -24.73 -21.02
CA THR A 74 -22.36 -23.45 -20.64
C THR A 74 -23.30 -22.51 -19.89
N GLU A 75 -24.51 -22.97 -19.53
CA GLU A 75 -25.51 -22.13 -18.87
C GLU A 75 -25.21 -21.88 -17.38
N ASP A 76 -25.36 -20.62 -16.98
CA ASP A 76 -25.30 -20.15 -15.60
C ASP A 76 -26.70 -19.88 -15.03
N CYS A 77 -26.81 -19.92 -13.69
CA CYS A 77 -28.05 -19.65 -12.99
C CYS A 77 -28.25 -18.13 -12.75
N CYS A 78 -29.17 -17.52 -13.50
CA CYS A 78 -29.52 -16.11 -13.40
C CYS A 78 -30.87 -15.90 -12.72
N GLY A 79 -30.89 -16.00 -11.38
CA GLY A 79 -32.09 -15.87 -10.55
C GLY A 79 -32.68 -17.21 -10.11
N LEU A 80 -33.90 -17.24 -9.56
CA LEU A 80 -34.52 -18.50 -9.13
C LEU A 80 -35.11 -19.25 -10.33
N GLY A 81 -34.38 -20.26 -10.82
CA GLY A 81 -34.87 -21.22 -11.82
C GLY A 81 -34.71 -20.80 -13.28
N ASN A 82 -33.84 -19.84 -13.59
CA ASN A 82 -33.57 -19.43 -14.97
C ASN A 82 -32.11 -19.72 -15.36
N CYS A 83 -31.92 -20.65 -16.28
CA CYS A 83 -30.63 -20.98 -16.85
C CYS A 83 -30.39 -20.12 -18.09
N VAL A 84 -29.27 -19.40 -18.10
CA VAL A 84 -28.91 -18.51 -19.20
C VAL A 84 -27.46 -18.74 -19.57
N ASP A 85 -27.17 -18.88 -20.86
CA ASP A 85 -25.80 -18.94 -21.35
C ASP A 85 -25.20 -17.53 -21.39
N THR A 86 -24.39 -17.21 -20.37
CA THR A 86 -23.75 -15.90 -20.22
C THR A 86 -22.72 -15.63 -21.30
N MET A 87 -22.33 -16.63 -22.11
CA MET A 87 -21.37 -16.46 -23.19
C MET A 87 -21.99 -15.84 -24.45
N VAL A 88 -23.31 -15.93 -24.60
CA VAL A 88 -24.03 -15.49 -25.82
C VAL A 88 -25.33 -14.73 -25.54
N ASP A 89 -25.85 -14.75 -24.32
CA ASP A 89 -27.07 -14.02 -23.98
C ASP A 89 -26.78 -12.54 -23.76
N ALA A 90 -27.26 -11.71 -24.68
CA ALA A 90 -27.05 -10.26 -24.64
C ALA A 90 -27.70 -9.54 -23.44
N ARG A 91 -28.53 -10.21 -22.62
CA ARG A 91 -29.10 -9.63 -21.39
C ARG A 91 -28.40 -10.10 -20.12
N ASN A 92 -27.49 -11.07 -20.23
CA ASN A 92 -26.76 -11.68 -19.11
C ASN A 92 -25.30 -11.99 -19.53
N CYS A 93 -24.68 -11.09 -20.28
CA CYS A 93 -23.39 -11.34 -20.91
C CYS A 93 -22.24 -11.27 -19.91
N GLY A 94 -21.48 -12.37 -19.80
CA GLY A 94 -20.37 -12.55 -18.85
C GLY A 94 -20.83 -12.84 -17.42
N GLU A 95 -21.90 -12.19 -16.98
CA GLU A 95 -22.56 -12.46 -15.69
C GLU A 95 -24.06 -12.14 -15.74
N CYS A 96 -24.80 -12.72 -14.80
CA CYS A 96 -26.25 -12.55 -14.72
C CYS A 96 -26.67 -11.09 -14.49
N GLY A 97 -27.62 -10.62 -15.31
CA GLY A 97 -28.13 -9.24 -15.26
C GLY A 97 -27.31 -8.22 -16.06
N THR A 98 -26.16 -8.61 -16.61
CA THR A 98 -25.34 -7.73 -17.46
C THR A 98 -25.91 -7.68 -18.87
N THR A 99 -26.66 -6.62 -19.16
CA THR A 99 -27.25 -6.40 -20.49
C THR A 99 -26.33 -5.57 -21.37
N CYS A 100 -25.98 -6.11 -22.55
CA CYS A 100 -25.22 -5.40 -23.57
C CYS A 100 -25.97 -4.16 -24.06
N ARG A 101 -25.23 -3.11 -24.43
CA ARG A 101 -25.81 -1.87 -24.93
C ARG A 101 -26.47 -2.11 -26.29
N ILE A 102 -27.39 -1.22 -26.66
CA ILE A 102 -28.08 -1.30 -27.95
C ILE A 102 -27.04 -1.30 -29.08
N GLY A 103 -27.08 -2.33 -29.94
CA GLY A 103 -26.16 -2.53 -31.05
C GLY A 103 -24.98 -3.47 -30.78
N GLU A 104 -24.71 -3.82 -29.52
CA GLU A 104 -23.68 -4.79 -29.14
C GLU A 104 -24.21 -6.24 -29.19
N THR A 105 -23.31 -7.19 -29.40
CA THR A 105 -23.58 -8.63 -29.37
C THR A 105 -22.74 -9.28 -28.28
N CYS A 106 -23.32 -10.19 -27.50
CA CYS A 106 -22.55 -10.98 -26.54
C CYS A 106 -21.79 -12.07 -27.28
N THR A 107 -20.46 -12.10 -27.13
CA THR A 107 -19.60 -13.14 -27.70
C THR A 107 -18.53 -13.48 -26.69
N ASP A 108 -18.40 -14.76 -26.37
CA ASP A 108 -17.49 -15.28 -25.34
C ASP A 108 -17.58 -14.51 -24.01
N GLY A 109 -18.80 -14.17 -23.59
CA GLY A 109 -19.06 -13.50 -22.32
C GLY A 109 -18.72 -12.02 -22.30
N SER A 110 -18.44 -11.41 -23.45
CA SER A 110 -18.15 -9.98 -23.59
C SER A 110 -19.12 -9.31 -24.56
N CYS A 111 -19.61 -8.12 -24.20
CA CYS A 111 -20.41 -7.29 -25.11
C CYS A 111 -19.50 -6.61 -26.15
N LEU A 112 -19.63 -7.03 -27.40
CA LEU A 112 -18.80 -6.55 -28.51
C LEU A 112 -19.64 -5.77 -29.53
N CYS A 113 -19.07 -4.67 -30.02
CA CYS A 113 -19.51 -3.97 -31.22
C CYS A 113 -18.63 -4.39 -32.40
N GLY A 114 -19.12 -5.34 -33.20
CA GLY A 114 -18.29 -6.01 -34.20
C GLY A 114 -17.19 -6.83 -33.54
N VAL A 115 -15.96 -6.31 -33.54
CA VAL A 115 -14.78 -6.96 -32.89
C VAL A 115 -14.20 -6.12 -31.74
N ALA A 116 -14.83 -5.00 -31.39
CA ALA A 116 -14.31 -4.04 -30.41
C ALA A 116 -15.26 -3.88 -29.21
N VAL A 117 -14.70 -3.57 -28.04
CA VAL A 117 -15.47 -3.14 -26.86
C VAL A 117 -15.57 -1.63 -26.87
N CYS A 118 -16.78 -1.08 -26.89
CA CYS A 118 -16.97 0.37 -26.89
C CYS A 118 -16.64 0.96 -25.52
N GLN A 119 -15.89 2.06 -25.53
CA GLN A 119 -15.48 2.76 -24.31
C GLN A 119 -16.65 3.54 -23.69
N GLN A 120 -16.45 4.11 -22.50
CA GLN A 120 -17.45 4.99 -21.90
C GLN A 120 -17.67 6.23 -22.79
N GLY A 121 -18.93 6.61 -23.02
CA GLY A 121 -19.30 7.70 -23.94
C GLY A 121 -19.45 7.29 -25.42
N GLN A 122 -19.26 6.01 -25.75
CA GLN A 122 -19.47 5.47 -27.10
C GLN A 122 -20.66 4.52 -27.15
N SER A 123 -21.36 4.49 -28.30
CA SER A 123 -22.39 3.50 -28.61
C SER A 123 -22.05 2.74 -29.89
N CYS A 124 -22.54 1.52 -30.00
CA CYS A 124 -22.35 0.70 -31.19
C CYS A 124 -23.31 1.12 -32.31
N CYS A 125 -22.79 1.80 -33.33
CA CYS A 125 -23.57 2.26 -34.47
C CYS A 125 -23.08 1.56 -35.74
N ASP A 126 -23.94 0.73 -36.35
CA ASP A 126 -23.63 -0.05 -37.55
C ASP A 126 -22.37 -0.94 -37.40
N GLY A 127 -22.14 -1.50 -36.22
CA GLY A 127 -21.01 -2.38 -35.93
C GLY A 127 -19.68 -1.65 -35.69
N VAL A 128 -19.70 -0.33 -35.54
CA VAL A 128 -18.53 0.49 -35.18
C VAL A 128 -18.86 1.32 -33.94
N CYS A 129 -17.91 1.39 -33.00
CA CYS A 129 -18.05 2.28 -31.84
C CYS A 129 -17.96 3.73 -32.30
N LYS A 130 -19.04 4.48 -32.12
CA LYS A 130 -19.09 5.91 -32.38
C LYS A 130 -19.24 6.68 -31.08
N ASP A 131 -18.52 7.79 -30.98
CA ASP A 131 -18.66 8.75 -29.89
C ASP A 131 -20.07 9.36 -29.97
N ILE A 132 -20.86 9.19 -28.92
CA ILE A 132 -22.20 9.78 -28.84
C ILE A 132 -22.23 11.05 -28.01
N LEU A 133 -21.13 11.43 -27.37
CA LEU A 133 -21.02 12.61 -26.53
C LEU A 133 -20.64 13.86 -27.30
N THR A 134 -19.86 13.72 -28.39
CA THR A 134 -19.32 14.85 -29.15
C THR A 134 -19.53 14.76 -30.66
N ASN A 135 -19.96 13.61 -31.19
CA ASN A 135 -20.20 13.49 -32.62
C ASN A 135 -21.54 14.12 -33.01
N VAL A 136 -21.48 15.11 -33.91
CA VAL A 136 -22.64 15.85 -34.41
C VAL A 136 -23.66 14.96 -35.16
N SER A 137 -23.23 13.84 -35.72
CA SER A 137 -24.08 12.93 -36.50
C SER A 137 -24.68 11.77 -35.68
N ASP A 138 -24.21 11.56 -34.46
CA ASP A 138 -24.60 10.44 -33.61
C ASP A 138 -24.81 10.91 -32.15
N CYS A 139 -25.36 12.11 -31.97
CA CYS A 139 -25.38 12.80 -30.68
C CYS A 139 -26.43 12.22 -29.71
N GLY A 140 -25.97 11.61 -28.63
CA GLY A 140 -26.81 10.94 -27.62
C GLY A 140 -27.30 9.55 -28.03
N ALA A 141 -27.51 9.32 -29.32
CA ALA A 141 -27.82 8.01 -29.90
C ALA A 141 -27.40 7.93 -31.37
N CYS A 142 -27.17 6.72 -31.86
CA CYS A 142 -26.80 6.46 -33.25
C CYS A 142 -27.77 7.12 -34.25
N GLY A 143 -27.22 7.84 -35.23
CA GLY A 143 -27.99 8.55 -36.27
C GLY A 143 -28.75 9.79 -35.80
N THR A 144 -28.52 10.26 -34.57
CA THR A 144 -29.07 11.53 -34.08
C THR A 144 -28.20 12.68 -34.57
N GLU A 145 -28.53 13.20 -35.75
CA GLU A 145 -27.84 14.35 -36.32
C GLU A 145 -28.37 15.65 -35.71
N CYS A 146 -27.45 16.48 -35.21
CA CYS A 146 -27.80 17.80 -34.70
C CYS A 146 -28.21 18.76 -35.81
N GLY A 147 -29.09 19.70 -35.47
CA GLY A 147 -29.59 20.70 -36.40
C GLY A 147 -28.49 21.67 -36.87
N PRO A 148 -28.78 22.48 -37.89
CA PRO A 148 -27.84 23.49 -38.35
C PRO A 148 -27.47 24.46 -37.21
N TYR A 149 -26.15 24.65 -37.02
CA TYR A 149 -25.53 25.49 -35.97
C TYR A 149 -25.62 24.93 -34.54
N GLU A 150 -25.92 23.64 -34.41
CA GLU A 150 -25.83 22.90 -33.17
C GLU A 150 -24.56 22.05 -33.13
N SER A 151 -23.97 21.95 -31.95
CA SER A 151 -22.83 21.10 -31.63
C SER A 151 -23.27 20.02 -30.65
N CYS A 152 -22.72 18.81 -30.77
CA CYS A 152 -23.00 17.76 -29.81
C CYS A 152 -22.19 17.98 -28.53
N PHE A 153 -22.87 18.17 -27.40
CA PHE A 153 -22.24 18.34 -26.10
C PHE A 153 -22.86 17.40 -25.08
N ASN A 154 -22.04 16.52 -24.52
CA ASN A 154 -22.43 15.54 -23.50
C ASN A 154 -23.65 14.68 -23.88
N GLY A 155 -23.74 14.33 -25.17
CA GLY A 155 -24.82 13.49 -25.69
C GLY A 155 -26.12 14.24 -25.97
N SER A 156 -26.06 15.56 -26.11
CA SER A 156 -27.21 16.36 -26.53
C SER A 156 -26.79 17.46 -27.50
N CYS A 157 -27.63 17.69 -28.51
CA CYS A 157 -27.44 18.79 -29.44
C CYS A 157 -27.66 20.11 -28.72
N ALA A 158 -26.64 20.97 -28.71
CA ALA A 158 -26.66 22.25 -28.05
C ALA A 158 -26.39 23.36 -29.06
N CYS A 159 -27.13 24.45 -28.93
CA CYS A 159 -26.99 25.61 -29.80
C CYS A 159 -25.77 26.44 -29.38
N GLU A 160 -24.92 26.82 -30.34
CA GLU A 160 -23.84 27.77 -30.08
C GLU A 160 -24.41 29.18 -29.89
N GLY A 161 -24.55 29.59 -28.63
CA GLY A 161 -25.04 30.91 -28.25
C GLY A 161 -24.10 32.06 -28.60
N ALA A 162 -24.65 33.29 -28.60
CA ALA A 162 -23.83 34.48 -28.42
C ALA A 162 -23.11 34.34 -27.07
N MET A 163 -21.78 34.18 -27.07
CA MET A 163 -20.90 33.94 -25.90
C MET A 163 -20.44 32.49 -25.68
N GLY A 164 -20.78 31.53 -26.56
CA GLY A 164 -20.19 30.18 -26.51
C GLY A 164 -20.72 29.27 -25.39
N THR A 165 -21.86 29.60 -24.80
CA THR A 165 -22.60 28.69 -23.92
C THR A 165 -23.40 27.69 -24.77
N SER A 166 -23.28 26.41 -24.45
CA SER A 166 -24.02 25.32 -25.09
C SER A 166 -25.39 25.20 -24.42
N GLU A 167 -26.42 25.87 -24.95
CA GLU A 167 -27.77 25.81 -24.41
C GLU A 167 -28.66 24.90 -25.26
N GLN A 168 -29.44 24.03 -24.61
CA GLN A 168 -30.51 23.29 -25.28
C GLN A 168 -31.71 24.23 -25.49
N CYS A 169 -32.09 24.43 -26.75
CA CYS A 169 -33.25 25.25 -27.06
C CYS A 169 -34.55 24.59 -26.55
N LEU A 170 -35.43 25.39 -25.95
CA LEU A 170 -36.77 24.94 -25.55
C LEU A 170 -37.57 24.53 -26.79
N THR A 171 -38.51 23.60 -26.62
CA THR A 171 -39.39 23.15 -27.70
C THR A 171 -40.06 24.33 -28.41
N GLY A 172 -39.72 24.55 -29.69
CA GLY A 172 -40.27 25.63 -30.52
C GLY A 172 -39.36 26.86 -30.68
N GLN A 173 -38.21 26.92 -30.00
CA GLN A 173 -37.14 27.87 -30.32
C GLN A 173 -36.32 27.39 -31.51
N SER A 174 -35.66 28.33 -32.21
CA SER A 174 -34.71 28.03 -33.28
C SER A 174 -33.30 28.46 -32.86
N CYS A 175 -32.31 27.63 -33.19
CA CYS A 175 -30.90 27.97 -32.98
C CYS A 175 -30.42 28.97 -34.05
N CYS A 176 -30.02 30.16 -33.61
CA CYS A 176 -29.53 31.21 -34.49
C CYS A 176 -28.03 31.40 -34.29
N GLN A 177 -27.25 31.22 -35.37
CA GLN A 177 -25.79 31.30 -35.35
C GLN A 177 -25.31 32.61 -34.70
N GLY A 178 -24.57 32.49 -33.59
CA GLY A 178 -24.01 33.64 -32.86
C GLY A 178 -25.05 34.50 -32.13
N LEU A 179 -26.32 34.08 -32.10
CA LEU A 179 -27.41 34.72 -31.36
C LEU A 179 -28.03 33.77 -30.32
N GLY A 180 -27.79 32.46 -30.41
CA GLY A 180 -28.35 31.44 -29.52
C GLY A 180 -29.82 31.10 -29.81
N CYS A 181 -30.51 30.55 -28.81
CA CYS A 181 -31.90 30.14 -28.94
C CYS A 181 -32.83 31.36 -29.02
N ARG A 182 -33.63 31.44 -30.09
CA ARG A 182 -34.54 32.56 -30.34
C ARG A 182 -35.95 32.05 -30.63
N TRP A 183 -36.94 32.74 -30.08
CA TRP A 183 -38.35 32.52 -30.41
C TRP A 183 -38.70 33.31 -31.66
N LEU A 184 -38.56 32.70 -32.84
CA LEU A 184 -38.81 33.41 -34.11
C LEU A 184 -40.23 33.97 -34.22
N GLY A 185 -41.17 33.47 -33.42
CA GLY A 185 -42.56 33.94 -33.38
C GLY A 185 -42.80 35.24 -32.59
N THR A 186 -41.90 35.59 -31.66
CA THR A 186 -42.15 36.66 -30.68
C THR A 186 -40.92 37.52 -30.37
N ASP A 187 -39.73 37.11 -30.81
CA ASP A 187 -38.49 37.85 -30.59
C ASP A 187 -38.35 39.00 -31.59
N PRO A 188 -38.40 40.27 -31.16
CA PRO A 188 -38.27 41.43 -32.05
C PRO A 188 -36.87 41.58 -32.65
N THR A 189 -35.87 40.85 -32.18
CA THR A 189 -34.50 40.87 -32.72
C THR A 189 -34.22 39.72 -33.69
N SER A 190 -35.13 38.75 -33.80
CA SER A 190 -35.04 37.60 -34.71
C SER A 190 -36.44 37.14 -35.09
N CYS A 191 -37.22 38.03 -35.70
CA CYS A 191 -38.62 37.83 -36.02
C CYS A 191 -38.76 37.15 -37.40
N GLY A 192 -39.35 35.96 -37.42
CA GLY A 192 -39.57 35.15 -38.63
C GLY A 192 -38.31 34.44 -39.15
N ALA A 193 -37.13 35.01 -38.94
CA ALA A 193 -35.84 34.37 -39.21
C ALA A 193 -34.73 34.91 -38.31
N CYS A 194 -33.65 34.14 -38.18
CA CYS A 194 -32.48 34.51 -37.37
C CYS A 194 -31.86 35.83 -37.83
N GLY A 195 -31.63 36.75 -36.88
CA GLY A 195 -31.04 38.06 -37.13
C GLY A 195 -31.94 39.07 -37.84
N VAL A 196 -33.18 38.72 -38.14
CA VAL A 196 -34.17 39.64 -38.71
C VAL A 196 -34.80 40.46 -37.59
N GLY A 197 -34.23 41.62 -37.32
CA GLY A 197 -34.78 42.56 -36.34
C GLY A 197 -35.94 43.39 -36.89
N CYS A 198 -36.92 43.67 -36.04
CA CYS A 198 -38.01 44.59 -36.35
C CYS A 198 -37.56 46.05 -36.31
N GLN A 199 -38.26 46.92 -37.04
CA GLN A 199 -37.98 48.35 -37.02
C GLN A 199 -38.32 48.96 -35.64
N PRO A 200 -37.74 50.12 -35.28
CA PRO A 200 -37.99 50.75 -33.98
C PRO A 200 -39.49 50.92 -33.69
N GLY A 201 -39.94 50.35 -32.57
CA GLY A 201 -41.31 50.41 -32.08
C GLY A 201 -42.26 49.31 -32.59
N GLU A 202 -41.80 48.45 -33.50
CA GLU A 202 -42.58 47.27 -33.92
C GLU A 202 -42.45 46.12 -32.92
N THR A 203 -43.51 45.30 -32.81
CA THR A 203 -43.54 44.06 -32.04
C THR A 203 -43.51 42.85 -32.97
N CYS A 204 -42.82 41.79 -32.58
CA CYS A 204 -42.88 40.53 -33.31
C CYS A 204 -44.09 39.73 -32.86
N GLU A 205 -45.02 39.48 -33.77
CA GLU A 205 -46.20 38.65 -33.49
C GLU A 205 -46.34 37.60 -34.59
N THR A 206 -46.35 36.32 -34.19
CA THR A 206 -46.38 35.17 -35.11
C THR A 206 -45.26 35.15 -36.15
N GLY A 207 -44.11 35.76 -35.82
CA GLY A 207 -42.94 35.83 -36.69
C GLY A 207 -42.99 36.90 -37.76
N VAL A 208 -43.89 37.88 -37.60
CA VAL A 208 -43.97 39.06 -38.44
C VAL A 208 -43.80 40.30 -37.57
N CYS A 209 -42.97 41.24 -38.01
CA CYS A 209 -42.85 42.54 -37.37
C CYS A 209 -44.11 43.37 -37.64
N GLN A 210 -44.72 43.89 -36.58
CA GLN A 210 -46.00 44.59 -36.64
C GLN A 210 -45.94 45.91 -35.87
N CYS A 211 -46.51 46.93 -36.48
CA CYS A 211 -46.86 48.22 -35.90
C CYS A 211 -48.39 48.32 -35.87
N GLY A 212 -49.01 47.90 -34.76
CA GLY A 212 -50.46 47.65 -34.75
C GLY A 212 -50.80 46.52 -35.70
N ALA A 213 -51.56 46.79 -36.78
CA ALA A 213 -51.97 45.79 -37.77
C ALA A 213 -51.15 45.81 -39.08
N THR A 214 -50.05 46.56 -39.14
CA THR A 214 -49.27 46.79 -40.38
C THR A 214 -47.77 46.73 -40.12
N THR A 215 -46.97 46.29 -41.09
CA THR A 215 -45.50 46.33 -41.03
C THR A 215 -44.97 47.62 -41.65
N CYS A 216 -43.95 48.23 -41.04
CA CYS A 216 -43.35 49.46 -41.50
C CYS A 216 -42.34 49.21 -42.63
N ASN A 217 -42.31 50.12 -43.61
CA ASN A 217 -41.33 50.04 -44.69
C ASN A 217 -39.96 50.53 -44.22
N ALA A 218 -38.92 50.22 -44.99
CA ALA A 218 -37.57 50.71 -44.73
C ALA A 218 -37.54 52.25 -44.60
N GLY A 219 -36.93 52.76 -43.52
CA GLY A 219 -36.87 54.20 -43.21
C GLY A 219 -38.09 54.74 -42.43
N GLN A 220 -39.03 53.87 -42.05
CA GLN A 220 -40.13 54.21 -41.15
C GLN A 220 -39.92 53.61 -39.76
N SER A 221 -40.49 54.23 -38.74
CA SER A 221 -40.55 53.75 -37.36
C SER A 221 -42.00 53.67 -36.90
N CYS A 222 -42.30 52.72 -36.03
CA CYS A 222 -43.62 52.55 -35.45
C CYS A 222 -43.75 53.44 -34.21
N CYS A 223 -44.62 54.45 -34.25
CA CYS A 223 -44.75 55.39 -33.15
C CYS A 223 -46.17 56.01 -33.08
N GLY A 224 -46.49 56.61 -31.93
CA GLY A 224 -47.79 57.25 -31.64
C GLY A 224 -48.80 56.34 -30.92
N SER A 225 -49.98 56.90 -30.62
CA SER A 225 -51.12 56.18 -30.04
C SER A 225 -52.42 56.63 -30.73
N PRO A 226 -53.02 55.81 -31.61
CA PRO A 226 -52.63 54.44 -31.95
C PRO A 226 -51.30 54.35 -32.73
N ALA A 227 -50.61 53.22 -32.60
CA ALA A 227 -49.32 52.94 -33.23
C ALA A 227 -49.46 52.97 -34.77
N THR A 228 -48.63 53.76 -35.44
CA THR A 228 -48.66 53.93 -36.91
C THR A 228 -47.25 54.04 -37.48
N CYS A 229 -47.03 53.47 -38.66
CA CYS A 229 -45.76 53.59 -39.38
C CYS A 229 -45.58 54.99 -39.93
N ARG A 230 -44.54 55.69 -39.46
CA ARG A 230 -44.22 57.07 -39.84
C ARG A 230 -42.77 57.15 -40.26
N SER A 231 -42.40 58.16 -41.04
CA SER A 231 -40.98 58.35 -41.37
C SER A 231 -40.18 58.59 -40.07
N SER A 232 -38.95 58.12 -40.02
CA SER A 232 -38.09 58.25 -38.83
C SER A 232 -37.82 59.71 -38.41
N ASP A 233 -38.17 60.68 -39.26
CA ASP A 233 -38.09 62.12 -39.01
C ASP A 233 -39.43 62.78 -38.58
N ASP A 234 -40.53 62.02 -38.52
CA ASP A 234 -41.85 62.51 -38.06
C ASP A 234 -41.79 62.94 -36.58
N VAL A 235 -42.40 64.10 -36.25
CA VAL A 235 -42.40 64.69 -34.90
C VAL A 235 -42.97 63.77 -33.82
N LEU A 236 -43.82 62.81 -34.21
CA LEU A 236 -44.44 61.82 -33.33
C LEU A 236 -43.57 60.57 -33.10
N CYS A 237 -42.45 60.45 -33.83
CA CYS A 237 -41.38 59.45 -33.65
C CYS A 237 -40.15 60.04 -32.93
N VAL A 238 -40.25 61.27 -32.41
CA VAL A 238 -39.14 62.00 -31.81
C VAL A 238 -38.95 61.62 -30.35
N CYS A 239 -37.72 61.25 -30.01
CA CYS A 239 -37.33 60.85 -28.66
C CYS A 239 -37.34 62.04 -27.69
N GLY A 240 -38.40 62.20 -26.88
CA GLY A 240 -38.50 63.32 -25.94
C GLY A 240 -38.38 64.70 -26.60
N GLY A 241 -38.72 64.84 -27.89
CA GLY A 241 -38.62 66.10 -28.64
C GLY A 241 -37.28 66.38 -29.34
N VAL A 242 -36.31 65.45 -29.32
CA VAL A 242 -35.07 65.53 -30.11
C VAL A 242 -34.83 64.34 -31.05
N GLN A 243 -34.23 64.59 -32.22
CA GLN A 243 -33.78 63.51 -33.12
C GLN A 243 -32.46 62.92 -32.64
N CYS A 244 -32.41 61.59 -32.53
CA CYS A 244 -31.21 60.86 -32.16
C CYS A 244 -30.17 60.90 -33.28
N ARG A 245 -28.88 61.00 -32.92
CA ARG A 245 -27.78 60.93 -33.90
C ARG A 245 -27.63 59.50 -34.42
N SER A 246 -27.02 59.36 -35.60
CA SER A 246 -26.67 58.05 -36.16
C SER A 246 -25.93 57.20 -35.11
N GLY A 247 -26.44 56.00 -34.84
CA GLY A 247 -25.90 55.08 -33.82
C GLY A 247 -26.45 55.26 -32.40
N GLN A 248 -27.45 56.12 -32.18
CA GLN A 248 -28.18 56.24 -30.90
C GLN A 248 -29.60 55.67 -31.01
N LEU A 249 -30.07 55.02 -29.95
CA LEU A 249 -31.44 54.52 -29.82
C LEU A 249 -32.26 55.45 -28.93
N CYS A 250 -33.55 55.57 -29.20
CA CYS A 250 -34.48 56.29 -28.33
C CYS A 250 -34.95 55.39 -27.20
N CYS A 251 -34.67 55.78 -25.95
CA CYS A 251 -34.92 54.97 -24.78
C CYS A 251 -35.78 55.68 -23.75
N ALA A 252 -36.80 54.99 -23.25
CA ALA A 252 -37.59 55.44 -22.13
C ALA A 252 -36.73 55.57 -20.86
N LEU A 253 -36.82 56.70 -20.17
CA LEU A 253 -36.12 56.98 -18.93
C LEU A 253 -36.94 56.48 -17.73
N PRO A 254 -36.28 55.97 -16.66
CA PRO A 254 -36.96 55.54 -15.42
C PRO A 254 -37.76 56.66 -14.73
N SER A 255 -37.40 57.93 -14.98
CA SER A 255 -38.07 59.13 -14.46
C SER A 255 -39.27 59.60 -15.29
N GLY A 256 -39.60 58.90 -16.38
CA GLY A 256 -40.58 59.33 -17.39
C GLY A 256 -39.97 60.19 -18.49
N GLY A 257 -40.41 59.98 -19.74
CA GLY A 257 -39.88 60.61 -20.97
C GLY A 257 -38.87 59.74 -21.70
N ASP A 258 -38.45 60.14 -22.91
CA ASP A 258 -37.49 59.38 -23.73
C ASP A 258 -36.21 60.19 -24.00
N ALA A 259 -35.07 59.51 -24.08
CA ALA A 259 -33.78 60.13 -24.40
C ALA A 259 -32.94 59.28 -25.35
N CYS A 260 -32.12 59.94 -26.17
CA CYS A 260 -31.19 59.29 -27.08
C CYS A 260 -29.96 58.77 -26.33
N THR A 261 -29.76 57.46 -26.32
CA THR A 261 -28.59 56.82 -25.72
C THR A 261 -27.71 56.12 -26.75
N THR A 262 -26.41 56.02 -26.48
CA THR A 262 -25.49 55.24 -27.34
C THR A 262 -25.53 53.79 -26.91
N THR A 263 -25.90 52.89 -27.81
CA THR A 263 -25.99 51.47 -27.45
C THR A 263 -24.68 50.73 -27.67
N GLN A 264 -23.68 51.35 -28.31
CA GLN A 264 -22.44 50.66 -28.67
C GLN A 264 -21.43 50.55 -27.51
N TYR A 265 -21.45 51.51 -26.58
CA TYR A 265 -20.45 51.62 -25.50
C TYR A 265 -21.04 52.03 -24.14
N ASP A 266 -22.35 52.32 -24.05
CA ASP A 266 -22.99 52.60 -22.75
C ASP A 266 -23.33 51.30 -22.04
N SER A 267 -22.66 51.04 -20.91
CA SER A 267 -22.91 49.87 -20.08
C SER A 267 -24.30 49.83 -19.46
N ARG A 268 -25.10 50.90 -19.52
CA ARG A 268 -26.51 50.89 -19.07
C ARG A 268 -27.53 50.67 -20.19
N ASN A 269 -27.08 50.71 -21.45
CA ASN A 269 -27.94 50.62 -22.63
C ASN A 269 -27.31 49.78 -23.75
N CYS A 270 -26.59 48.71 -23.39
CA CYS A 270 -25.74 48.02 -24.34
C CYS A 270 -26.54 47.19 -25.34
N GLY A 271 -26.48 47.54 -26.62
CA GLY A 271 -27.25 46.93 -27.71
C GLY A 271 -28.74 47.34 -27.74
N ALA A 272 -29.34 47.65 -26.59
CA ALA A 272 -30.74 48.06 -26.47
C ALA A 272 -30.97 48.98 -25.25
N CYS A 273 -32.10 49.69 -25.25
CA CYS A 273 -32.51 50.53 -24.14
C CYS A 273 -32.67 49.74 -22.84
N GLY A 274 -32.09 50.27 -21.74
CA GLY A 274 -32.21 49.67 -20.41
C GLY A 274 -31.45 48.35 -20.23
N ARG A 275 -30.74 47.86 -21.26
CA ARG A 275 -29.87 46.68 -21.16
C ARG A 275 -28.59 47.06 -20.45
N THR A 276 -28.59 46.91 -19.13
CA THR A 276 -27.44 47.17 -18.28
C THR A 276 -26.54 45.94 -18.25
N CYS A 277 -25.24 46.12 -18.50
CA CYS A 277 -24.25 45.06 -18.37
C CYS A 277 -24.05 44.68 -16.90
N GLY A 278 -23.79 43.40 -16.66
CA GLY A 278 -23.57 42.84 -15.34
C GLY A 278 -22.25 43.32 -14.70
N PRO A 279 -22.04 42.96 -13.42
CA PRO A 279 -20.80 43.24 -12.71
C PRO A 279 -19.56 42.75 -13.47
N GLY A 280 -18.61 43.65 -13.75
CA GLY A 280 -17.35 43.31 -14.43
C GLY A 280 -17.42 43.29 -15.96
N GLU A 281 -18.59 43.45 -16.54
CA GLU A 281 -18.79 43.55 -17.98
C GLU A 281 -18.63 45.00 -18.49
N ASN A 282 -18.29 45.12 -19.78
CA ASN A 282 -18.35 46.37 -20.52
C ASN A 282 -19.13 46.23 -21.81
N CYS A 283 -19.68 47.36 -22.25
CA CYS A 283 -20.32 47.42 -23.55
C CYS A 283 -19.27 47.66 -24.63
N GLN A 284 -19.11 46.69 -25.54
CA GLN A 284 -18.29 46.83 -26.74
C GLN A 284 -19.12 46.48 -27.97
N SER A 285 -19.26 47.45 -28.88
CA SER A 285 -20.04 47.29 -30.11
C SER A 285 -21.48 46.82 -29.89
N GLY A 286 -22.09 47.20 -28.76
CA GLY A 286 -23.47 46.84 -28.42
C GLY A 286 -23.66 45.46 -27.80
N VAL A 287 -22.58 44.82 -27.37
CA VAL A 287 -22.60 43.55 -26.64
C VAL A 287 -21.96 43.76 -25.27
N CYS A 288 -22.64 43.31 -24.21
CA CYS A 288 -22.03 43.20 -22.89
C CYS A 288 -21.06 42.01 -22.92
N ALA A 289 -19.81 42.26 -22.59
CA ALA A 289 -18.77 41.24 -22.57
C ALA A 289 -17.80 41.50 -21.42
N CYS A 290 -17.02 40.49 -21.06
CA CYS A 290 -15.99 40.65 -20.05
C CYS A 290 -14.83 41.52 -20.50
N GLN A 291 -14.37 42.37 -19.58
CA GLN A 291 -13.17 43.17 -19.77
C GLN A 291 -11.93 42.27 -19.76
N GLY A 292 -11.32 42.09 -20.94
CA GLY A 292 -10.13 41.27 -21.12
C GLY A 292 -10.45 39.79 -21.36
N THR A 293 -9.40 38.98 -21.57
CA THR A 293 -9.55 37.56 -21.92
C THR A 293 -9.57 36.64 -20.71
N SER A 294 -9.16 37.12 -19.53
CA SER A 294 -8.97 36.32 -18.32
C SER A 294 -10.22 36.18 -17.44
N LEU A 295 -11.20 37.07 -17.57
CA LEU A 295 -12.45 36.99 -16.82
C LEU A 295 -13.58 36.45 -17.70
N LYS A 296 -14.41 35.57 -17.14
CA LYS A 296 -15.57 34.94 -17.80
C LYS A 296 -16.75 34.83 -16.84
N ASP A 297 -17.94 34.78 -17.41
CA ASP A 297 -19.19 34.39 -16.74
C ASP A 297 -19.24 32.86 -16.69
N CYS A 298 -18.89 32.27 -15.56
CA CYS A 298 -18.88 30.82 -15.37
C CYS A 298 -19.89 30.37 -14.31
N VAL A 299 -20.54 31.30 -13.61
CA VAL A 299 -21.48 31.00 -12.52
C VAL A 299 -22.90 31.42 -12.96
N PRO A 300 -23.76 30.47 -13.37
CA PRO A 300 -25.11 30.80 -13.87
C PRO A 300 -25.99 31.56 -12.87
N THR A 301 -25.71 31.41 -11.57
CA THR A 301 -26.46 32.07 -10.48
C THR A 301 -25.95 33.48 -10.17
N GLN A 302 -24.80 33.87 -10.72
CA GLN A 302 -24.18 35.17 -10.53
C GLN A 302 -23.72 35.72 -11.89
N PRO A 303 -24.62 36.38 -12.64
CA PRO A 303 -24.29 36.88 -13.97
C PRO A 303 -23.20 37.95 -13.89
N GLY A 304 -22.21 37.91 -14.79
CA GLY A 304 -21.11 38.87 -14.84
C GLY A 304 -19.75 38.26 -15.21
N CYS A 305 -18.67 38.90 -14.76
CA CYS A 305 -17.29 38.46 -15.04
C CYS A 305 -16.56 38.14 -13.73
N GLU A 306 -17.12 37.19 -13.00
CA GLU A 306 -16.77 36.82 -11.63
C GLU A 306 -15.63 35.81 -11.55
N THR A 307 -15.36 35.08 -12.64
CA THR A 307 -14.40 33.97 -12.65
C THR A 307 -13.13 34.32 -13.41
N ASN A 308 -11.96 34.22 -12.76
CA ASN A 308 -10.66 34.37 -13.41
C ASN A 308 -10.14 33.02 -13.90
N ILE A 309 -10.33 32.75 -15.19
CA ILE A 309 -9.94 31.48 -15.82
C ILE A 309 -8.43 31.25 -15.88
N LEU A 310 -7.59 32.22 -15.52
CA LEU A 310 -6.14 32.03 -15.47
C LEU A 310 -5.63 31.53 -14.11
N ALA A 311 -6.47 31.53 -13.08
CA ALA A 311 -6.08 31.23 -11.71
C ALA A 311 -7.11 30.39 -10.93
N ASP A 312 -8.37 30.34 -11.37
CA ASP A 312 -9.40 29.52 -10.74
C ASP A 312 -9.22 28.05 -11.11
N VAL A 313 -9.02 27.22 -10.08
CA VAL A 313 -8.84 25.77 -10.22
C VAL A 313 -10.09 25.06 -10.76
N ASN A 314 -11.28 25.62 -10.61
CA ASN A 314 -12.53 25.02 -11.10
C ASN A 314 -12.90 25.49 -12.53
N HIS A 315 -12.17 26.46 -13.07
CA HIS A 315 -12.49 27.11 -14.35
C HIS A 315 -11.21 27.43 -15.14
N CYS A 316 -10.22 26.55 -15.12
CA CYS A 316 -8.89 26.84 -15.62
C CYS A 316 -8.84 26.81 -17.16
N GLY A 317 -8.55 27.94 -17.79
CA GLY A 317 -8.52 28.12 -19.25
C GLY A 317 -9.91 28.27 -19.90
N ALA A 318 -10.96 27.71 -19.29
CA ALA A 318 -12.35 27.82 -19.73
C ALA A 318 -13.32 27.56 -18.56
N CYS A 319 -14.56 28.05 -18.69
CA CYS A 319 -15.62 27.75 -17.73
C CYS A 319 -15.89 26.24 -17.68
N GLY A 320 -16.02 25.70 -16.46
CA GLY A 320 -16.28 24.28 -16.21
C GLY A 320 -15.04 23.39 -16.32
N ASN A 321 -13.88 23.92 -16.72
CA ASN A 321 -12.65 23.14 -16.80
C ASN A 321 -11.95 23.09 -15.44
N ALA A 322 -12.44 22.23 -14.55
CA ALA A 322 -11.80 22.01 -13.26
C ALA A 322 -10.52 21.19 -13.41
N CYS A 323 -9.47 21.57 -12.69
CA CYS A 323 -8.24 20.80 -12.60
C CYS A 323 -8.40 19.57 -11.71
N ASP A 324 -7.59 18.54 -11.96
CA ASP A 324 -7.61 17.31 -11.18
C ASP A 324 -7.10 17.54 -9.75
N ALA A 325 -7.37 16.59 -8.86
CA ALA A 325 -6.98 16.68 -7.47
C ALA A 325 -5.44 16.82 -7.33
N GLY A 326 -4.99 17.89 -6.66
CA GLY A 326 -3.57 18.19 -6.46
C GLY A 326 -2.95 19.10 -7.52
N GLU A 327 -3.70 19.48 -8.55
CA GLU A 327 -3.28 20.46 -9.55
C GLU A 327 -3.61 21.90 -9.12
N LEU A 328 -2.90 22.85 -9.75
CA LEU A 328 -3.14 24.28 -9.65
C LEU A 328 -3.45 24.84 -11.04
N CYS A 329 -4.26 25.90 -11.10
CA CYS A 329 -4.42 26.65 -12.34
C CYS A 329 -3.32 27.70 -12.47
N VAL A 330 -2.43 27.52 -13.45
CA VAL A 330 -1.30 28.40 -13.70
C VAL A 330 -1.39 28.94 -15.13
N ASN A 331 -1.71 30.22 -15.27
CA ASN A 331 -1.87 30.88 -16.57
C ASN A 331 -2.90 30.20 -17.50
N GLY A 332 -3.97 29.65 -16.92
CA GLY A 332 -5.05 29.02 -17.69
C GLY A 332 -4.76 27.57 -18.12
N ALA A 333 -3.72 26.95 -17.57
CA ALA A 333 -3.46 25.52 -17.71
C ALA A 333 -3.39 24.85 -16.34
N CYS A 334 -4.02 23.69 -16.21
CA CYS A 334 -3.87 22.84 -15.05
C CYS A 334 -2.46 22.25 -15.04
N ALA A 335 -1.75 22.46 -13.94
CA ALA A 335 -0.38 22.02 -13.77
C ALA A 335 -0.14 21.59 -12.33
N CYS A 336 0.78 20.66 -12.15
CA CYS A 336 1.24 20.28 -10.82
C CYS A 336 1.99 21.44 -10.14
N MET A 337 2.01 21.43 -8.81
CA MET A 337 2.86 22.32 -8.04
C MET A 337 4.32 22.14 -8.47
N ALA A 338 5.12 23.20 -8.40
CA ALA A 338 6.56 23.11 -8.69
C ALA A 338 7.22 21.98 -7.88
N GLY A 339 7.97 21.12 -8.56
CA GLY A 339 8.58 19.92 -7.97
C GLY A 339 7.75 18.64 -8.07
N PHE A 340 6.56 18.70 -8.69
CA PHE A 340 5.72 17.53 -8.97
C PHE A 340 5.53 17.36 -10.48
N THR A 341 5.48 16.11 -10.92
CA THR A 341 5.26 15.73 -12.32
C THR A 341 3.89 15.08 -12.46
N ARG A 342 3.21 15.32 -13.58
CA ARG A 342 1.91 14.70 -13.87
C ARG A 342 2.13 13.30 -14.43
N CYS A 343 1.75 12.29 -13.65
CA CYS A 343 1.78 10.88 -14.02
C CYS A 343 0.36 10.32 -13.99
N ASP A 344 -0.15 9.89 -15.16
CA ASP A 344 -1.51 9.35 -15.33
C ASP A 344 -2.62 10.21 -14.72
N GLY A 345 -2.48 11.54 -14.81
CA GLY A 345 -3.46 12.50 -14.28
C GLY A 345 -3.27 12.86 -12.81
N VAL A 346 -2.27 12.31 -12.12
CA VAL A 346 -1.97 12.60 -10.71
C VAL A 346 -0.61 13.28 -10.58
N CYS A 347 -0.53 14.28 -9.70
CA CYS A 347 0.74 14.93 -9.38
C CYS A 347 1.54 14.08 -8.40
N VAL A 348 2.70 13.59 -8.84
CA VAL A 348 3.61 12.77 -8.04
C VAL A 348 4.95 13.47 -7.87
N ASN A 349 5.62 13.21 -6.75
CA ASN A 349 6.94 13.74 -6.48
C ASN A 349 7.99 12.71 -6.92
N GLU A 350 8.56 12.89 -8.10
CA GLU A 350 9.54 11.95 -8.64
C GLU A 350 10.86 11.89 -7.85
N GLU A 351 11.09 12.81 -6.92
CA GLU A 351 12.30 12.82 -6.09
C GLU A 351 12.19 11.95 -4.83
N ALA A 352 10.97 11.63 -4.40
CA ALA A 352 10.71 10.95 -3.12
C ALA A 352 9.65 9.85 -3.18
N ASP A 353 8.82 9.81 -4.23
CA ASP A 353 7.80 8.78 -4.40
C ASP A 353 8.45 7.45 -4.83
N HIS A 354 8.29 6.44 -3.98
CA HIS A 354 8.79 5.08 -4.20
C HIS A 354 8.22 4.43 -5.48
N GLN A 355 7.02 4.82 -5.91
CA GLN A 355 6.35 4.28 -7.10
C GLN A 355 6.63 5.07 -8.38
N ASN A 356 7.27 6.24 -8.28
CA ASN A 356 7.52 7.16 -9.40
C ASN A 356 8.93 7.76 -9.35
N CYS A 357 9.93 6.99 -8.89
CA CYS A 357 11.24 7.53 -8.56
C CYS A 357 12.08 7.83 -9.80
N GLY A 358 12.35 9.11 -10.06
CA GLY A 358 13.06 9.58 -11.25
C GLY A 358 12.21 9.59 -12.53
N GLY A 359 10.93 9.23 -12.43
CA GLY A 359 9.98 9.24 -13.53
C GLY A 359 8.68 8.48 -13.22
N CYS A 360 7.62 8.80 -13.97
CA CYS A 360 6.33 8.10 -13.88
C CYS A 360 6.46 6.57 -14.00
N GLY A 361 5.91 5.84 -13.03
CA GLY A 361 5.88 4.38 -13.01
C GLY A 361 7.22 3.69 -12.70
N VAL A 362 8.26 4.45 -12.34
CA VAL A 362 9.55 3.88 -11.92
C VAL A 362 9.46 3.47 -10.45
N LEU A 363 9.09 2.21 -10.24
CA LEU A 363 8.99 1.60 -8.92
C LEU A 363 10.37 1.17 -8.39
N CYS A 364 10.76 1.65 -7.22
CA CYS A 364 11.91 1.10 -6.50
C CYS A 364 11.53 -0.26 -5.89
N THR A 365 12.49 -1.19 -5.79
CA THR A 365 12.25 -2.49 -5.15
C THR A 365 12.01 -2.33 -3.65
N SER A 366 11.62 -3.42 -2.97
CA SER A 366 11.40 -3.41 -1.51
C SER A 366 12.67 -3.16 -0.69
N ALA A 367 13.84 -3.42 -1.27
CA ALA A 367 15.16 -3.17 -0.70
C ALA A 367 15.69 -1.74 -0.96
N GLU A 368 14.93 -0.93 -1.70
CA GLU A 368 15.32 0.41 -2.14
C GLU A 368 14.36 1.49 -1.61
N SER A 369 14.88 2.71 -1.53
CA SER A 369 14.13 3.94 -1.26
C SER A 369 14.40 4.96 -2.36
N CYS A 370 13.43 5.83 -2.63
CA CYS A 370 13.65 6.93 -3.56
C CYS A 370 14.36 8.08 -2.87
N GLU A 371 15.57 8.40 -3.31
CA GLU A 371 16.32 9.56 -2.82
C GLU A 371 16.78 10.41 -4.00
N ALA A 372 16.30 11.65 -4.04
CA ALA A 372 16.62 12.62 -5.10
C ALA A 372 16.38 12.06 -6.52
N GLY A 373 15.31 11.30 -6.69
CA GLY A 373 14.88 10.73 -7.96
C GLY A 373 15.71 9.53 -8.43
N THR A 374 16.44 8.89 -7.52
CA THR A 374 17.15 7.65 -7.79
C THR A 374 16.76 6.60 -6.75
N CYS A 375 16.48 5.38 -7.20
CA CYS A 375 16.34 4.24 -6.29
C CYS A 375 17.72 3.92 -5.71
N VAL A 376 17.85 4.05 -4.40
CA VAL A 376 19.06 3.74 -3.65
C VAL A 376 18.77 2.68 -2.60
N CYS A 377 19.77 1.88 -2.24
CA CYS A 377 19.59 0.86 -1.22
C CYS A 377 19.21 1.49 0.12
N ARG A 378 18.22 0.88 0.78
CA ARG A 378 17.78 1.29 2.12
C ARG A 378 18.91 1.11 3.14
N PRO A 379 18.87 1.80 4.29
CA PRO A 379 19.77 1.51 5.40
C PRO A 379 19.75 0.02 5.76
N GLY A 380 20.92 -0.57 5.98
CA GLY A 380 21.10 -2.01 6.19
C GLY A 380 21.30 -2.82 4.90
N PHE A 381 21.13 -2.21 3.72
CA PHE A 381 21.38 -2.83 2.42
C PHE A 381 22.59 -2.20 1.73
N LYS A 382 23.29 -2.99 0.90
CA LYS A 382 24.34 -2.48 0.00
C LYS A 382 24.11 -2.98 -1.42
N PHE A 383 24.49 -2.15 -2.38
CA PHE A 383 24.41 -2.51 -3.79
C PHE A 383 25.52 -3.50 -4.13
N CYS A 384 25.15 -4.76 -4.36
CA CYS A 384 26.05 -5.88 -4.63
C CYS A 384 25.60 -6.58 -5.91
N GLY A 385 26.45 -6.62 -6.93
CA GLY A 385 26.19 -7.41 -8.14
C GLY A 385 24.98 -6.97 -8.99
N GLY A 386 24.42 -5.77 -8.77
CA GLY A 386 23.27 -5.24 -9.51
C GLY A 386 22.00 -5.10 -8.68
N GLU A 387 21.99 -5.58 -7.44
CA GLU A 387 20.82 -5.55 -6.56
C GLU A 387 21.21 -5.08 -5.15
N CYS A 388 20.23 -4.61 -4.38
CA CYS A 388 20.43 -4.27 -2.98
C CYS A 388 20.31 -5.54 -2.12
N ILE A 389 21.41 -5.92 -1.48
CA ILE A 389 21.51 -7.09 -0.59
C ILE A 389 21.51 -6.63 0.85
N ASP A 390 20.74 -7.31 1.70
CA ASP A 390 20.68 -7.08 3.15
C ASP A 390 22.02 -7.45 3.77
N VAL A 391 22.83 -6.46 4.14
CA VAL A 391 24.13 -6.72 4.76
C VAL A 391 24.05 -6.81 6.27
N ASP A 392 22.87 -6.60 6.86
CA ASP A 392 22.69 -6.68 8.31
C ASP A 392 22.32 -8.10 8.77
N TRP A 393 21.70 -8.89 7.88
CA TRP A 393 21.16 -10.22 8.22
C TRP A 393 21.55 -11.34 7.24
N ASP A 394 22.10 -11.03 6.07
CA ASP A 394 22.61 -12.06 5.15
C ASP A 394 23.99 -12.56 5.62
N VAL A 395 24.05 -13.85 5.97
CA VAL A 395 25.28 -14.51 6.40
C VAL A 395 26.36 -14.56 5.32
N GLU A 396 25.98 -14.49 4.03
CA GLU A 396 26.92 -14.49 2.91
C GLU A 396 27.41 -13.09 2.53
N ASN A 397 26.77 -12.03 3.05
CA ASN A 397 27.05 -10.63 2.74
C ASN A 397 27.12 -9.74 4.00
N CYS A 398 27.58 -10.30 5.12
CA CYS A 398 27.46 -9.68 6.43
C CYS A 398 28.39 -8.46 6.60
N GLY A 399 27.81 -7.27 6.74
CA GLY A 399 28.51 -5.99 6.80
C GLY A 399 29.01 -5.49 5.42
N GLY A 400 28.94 -6.31 4.37
CA GLY A 400 29.44 -5.96 3.04
C GLY A 400 29.29 -7.08 2.01
N CYS A 401 29.34 -6.70 0.73
CA CYS A 401 29.22 -7.65 -0.38
C CYS A 401 30.28 -8.76 -0.29
N GLY A 402 29.85 -10.02 -0.30
CA GLY A 402 30.72 -11.20 -0.26
C GLY A 402 31.42 -11.45 1.08
N ALA A 403 31.06 -10.73 2.14
CA ALA A 403 31.56 -10.97 3.50
C ALA A 403 30.85 -12.19 4.11
N ASN A 404 31.18 -13.37 3.59
CA ASN A 404 30.54 -14.62 3.98
C ASN A 404 31.12 -15.17 5.30
N CYS A 405 30.33 -15.11 6.37
CA CYS A 405 30.75 -15.57 7.71
C CYS A 405 31.05 -17.08 7.77
N LEU A 406 30.46 -17.88 6.88
CA LEU A 406 30.68 -19.33 6.82
C LEU A 406 31.97 -19.70 6.08
N ALA A 407 32.55 -18.76 5.33
CA ALA A 407 33.84 -18.95 4.66
C ALA A 407 35.04 -18.78 5.61
N ASP A 408 34.80 -18.29 6.83
CA ASP A 408 35.84 -18.06 7.81
C ASP A 408 36.37 -19.36 8.45
N PRO A 409 37.65 -19.39 8.90
CA PRO A 409 38.28 -20.61 9.41
C PRO A 409 37.60 -21.17 10.67
N HIS A 410 37.47 -22.50 10.70
CA HIS A 410 37.00 -23.29 11.85
C HIS A 410 35.61 -22.90 12.40
N VAL A 411 34.79 -22.25 11.58
CA VAL A 411 33.38 -21.99 11.85
C VAL A 411 32.56 -23.27 11.65
N ALA A 412 31.69 -23.59 12.60
CA ALA A 412 30.71 -24.67 12.52
C ALA A 412 29.34 -24.15 12.04
N SER A 413 28.93 -22.99 12.55
CA SER A 413 27.80 -22.22 12.06
C SER A 413 28.05 -20.73 12.31
N ALA A 414 27.41 -19.87 11.53
CA ALA A 414 27.46 -18.44 11.74
C ALA A 414 26.10 -17.82 11.41
N PHE A 415 25.84 -16.64 11.97
CA PHE A 415 24.72 -15.80 11.60
C PHE A 415 25.18 -14.36 11.52
N CYS A 416 24.53 -13.57 10.67
CA CYS A 416 24.76 -12.14 10.59
C CYS A 416 23.80 -11.42 11.52
N ASN A 417 24.31 -10.49 12.31
CA ASN A 417 23.52 -9.65 13.19
C ASN A 417 24.02 -8.21 13.10
N ALA A 418 23.18 -7.32 12.55
CA ALA A 418 23.47 -5.91 12.35
C ALA A 418 24.84 -5.67 11.67
N GLY A 419 25.15 -6.49 10.67
CA GLY A 419 26.36 -6.38 9.86
C GLY A 419 27.62 -6.93 10.50
N SER A 420 27.48 -7.69 11.60
CA SER A 420 28.58 -8.39 12.26
C SER A 420 28.34 -9.90 12.26
N CYS A 421 29.38 -10.66 11.93
CA CYS A 421 29.34 -12.12 12.00
C CYS A 421 29.40 -12.58 13.46
N GLU A 422 28.43 -13.40 13.86
CA GLU A 422 28.47 -14.16 15.10
C GLU A 422 28.77 -15.63 14.79
N TYR A 423 29.70 -16.22 15.55
CA TYR A 423 30.27 -17.52 15.23
C TYR A 423 29.95 -18.59 16.30
N GLN A 424 29.59 -19.79 15.84
CA GLN A 424 29.77 -21.02 16.61
C GLN A 424 30.95 -21.78 16.04
N CYS A 425 31.94 -22.05 16.89
CA CYS A 425 33.19 -22.67 16.49
C CYS A 425 33.11 -24.19 16.45
N ASN A 426 33.89 -24.80 15.57
CA ASN A 426 34.16 -26.23 15.62
C ASN A 426 34.82 -26.59 16.96
N SER A 427 34.63 -27.84 17.42
CA SER A 427 35.22 -28.33 18.66
C SER A 427 36.75 -28.11 18.69
N GLY A 428 37.26 -27.58 19.80
CA GLY A 428 38.67 -27.23 19.98
C GLY A 428 39.09 -25.86 19.44
N TRP A 429 38.16 -25.06 18.92
CA TRP A 429 38.40 -23.70 18.41
C TRP A 429 37.51 -22.67 19.10
N GLY A 430 38.01 -21.44 19.22
CA GLY A 430 37.33 -20.32 19.88
C GLY A 430 37.47 -19.02 19.10
N HIS A 431 36.51 -18.13 19.30
CA HIS A 431 36.53 -16.74 18.86
C HIS A 431 36.84 -15.85 20.08
N CYS A 432 38.12 -15.65 20.36
CA CYS A 432 38.57 -15.05 21.63
C CYS A 432 38.73 -13.53 21.60
N SER A 433 38.46 -12.90 20.46
CA SER A 433 38.48 -11.45 20.35
C SER A 433 37.50 -10.99 19.28
N ALA A 434 36.80 -9.89 19.56
CA ALA A 434 35.78 -9.33 18.66
C ALA A 434 36.33 -8.83 17.30
N ASN A 435 37.65 -8.72 17.14
CA ASN A 435 38.29 -8.25 15.91
C ASN A 435 38.79 -9.39 15.00
N LEU A 436 38.60 -10.65 15.41
CA LEU A 436 39.07 -11.81 14.65
C LEU A 436 37.96 -12.31 13.73
N ALA A 437 38.21 -12.40 12.43
CA ALA A 437 37.31 -13.14 11.54
C ALA A 437 37.41 -14.65 11.84
N GLY A 438 36.27 -15.27 12.11
CA GLY A 438 36.16 -16.70 12.40
C GLY A 438 36.66 -17.16 13.77
N CYS A 439 36.92 -18.46 13.86
CA CYS A 439 37.28 -19.19 15.07
C CYS A 439 38.76 -19.60 15.03
N THR A 440 39.65 -18.61 15.05
CA THR A 440 41.07 -18.83 14.76
C THR A 440 41.93 -19.16 15.98
N GLU A 441 41.34 -19.22 17.17
CA GLU A 441 42.08 -19.52 18.41
C GLU A 441 41.88 -20.97 18.82
N SER A 442 42.99 -21.67 19.12
CA SER A 442 42.95 -23.07 19.52
C SER A 442 42.70 -23.21 21.03
N LEU A 443 41.61 -23.91 21.39
CA LEU A 443 41.19 -24.18 22.77
C LEU A 443 41.89 -25.38 23.42
N THR A 444 42.91 -25.93 22.75
CA THR A 444 43.77 -27.01 23.29
C THR A 444 45.13 -26.48 23.73
N THR A 445 45.34 -25.17 23.64
CA THR A 445 46.55 -24.51 24.13
C THR A 445 46.45 -24.28 25.64
N THR A 446 47.58 -24.21 26.32
CA THR A 446 47.63 -23.87 27.76
C THR A 446 47.18 -22.44 28.06
N SER A 447 46.98 -21.59 27.05
CA SER A 447 46.51 -20.20 27.20
C SER A 447 45.00 -20.02 27.00
N ASN A 448 44.34 -20.96 26.32
CA ASN A 448 42.92 -20.91 25.99
C ASN A 448 42.21 -22.24 26.29
N CYS A 449 42.62 -22.96 27.35
CA CYS A 449 42.21 -24.35 27.53
C CYS A 449 40.70 -24.46 27.81
N GLY A 450 39.95 -25.00 26.84
CA GLY A 450 38.49 -25.14 26.90
C GLY A 450 37.67 -23.86 26.83
N ALA A 451 38.27 -22.69 27.05
CA ALA A 451 37.64 -21.40 26.85
C ALA A 451 38.69 -20.33 26.55
N CYS A 452 38.26 -19.28 25.83
CA CYS A 452 39.09 -18.13 25.52
C CYS A 452 39.65 -17.47 26.78
N GLY A 453 40.97 -17.25 26.81
CA GLY A 453 41.67 -16.65 27.94
C GLY A 453 41.77 -17.55 29.19
N ASN A 454 41.30 -18.80 29.13
CA ASN A 454 41.44 -19.74 30.23
C ASN A 454 42.86 -20.33 30.25
N ALA A 455 43.80 -19.55 30.77
CA ALA A 455 45.19 -19.98 30.91
C ALA A 455 45.34 -20.95 32.08
N CYS A 456 45.96 -22.11 31.82
CA CYS A 456 46.16 -23.14 32.83
C CYS A 456 47.24 -22.72 33.85
N PRO A 457 46.94 -22.77 35.17
CA PRO A 457 47.91 -22.44 36.21
C PRO A 457 49.08 -23.43 36.24
N GLY A 458 50.29 -22.90 36.43
CA GLY A 458 51.54 -23.66 36.45
C GLY A 458 52.35 -23.47 37.74
N ILE A 459 51.68 -23.43 38.90
CA ILE A 459 52.36 -23.25 40.19
C ILE A 459 53.05 -24.57 40.56
N ASN A 460 54.39 -24.56 40.63
CA ASN A 460 55.25 -25.72 40.93
C ASN A 460 55.01 -26.97 40.04
N GLY A 461 54.48 -26.76 38.84
CA GLY A 461 54.26 -27.81 37.85
C GLY A 461 54.16 -27.26 36.43
N SER A 462 54.24 -28.14 35.45
CA SER A 462 54.02 -27.79 34.04
C SER A 462 52.53 -27.90 33.73
N PRO A 463 51.85 -26.80 33.35
CA PRO A 463 50.47 -26.86 32.91
C PRO A 463 50.37 -27.59 31.57
N THR A 464 49.30 -28.34 31.40
CA THR A 464 48.92 -29.02 30.15
C THR A 464 47.42 -28.86 29.93
N CYS A 465 46.99 -28.87 28.67
CA CYS A 465 45.58 -28.84 28.31
C CYS A 465 45.22 -30.14 27.61
N THR A 466 44.46 -31.00 28.28
CA THR A 466 44.04 -32.30 27.74
C THR A 466 42.53 -32.35 27.75
N ASN A 467 41.91 -32.72 26.62
CA ASN A 467 40.45 -32.74 26.46
C ASN A 467 39.79 -31.42 26.90
N GLN A 468 40.39 -30.28 26.53
CA GLN A 468 39.87 -28.95 26.87
C GLN A 468 39.77 -28.68 28.39
N THR A 469 40.53 -29.42 29.20
CA THR A 469 40.60 -29.28 30.65
C THR A 469 42.05 -29.06 31.08
N CYS A 470 42.28 -28.09 31.97
CA CYS A 470 43.60 -27.86 32.52
C CYS A 470 44.02 -29.02 33.43
N GLN A 471 45.28 -29.42 33.28
CA GLN A 471 45.95 -30.41 34.14
C GLN A 471 47.33 -29.89 34.49
N VAL A 472 47.82 -30.21 35.68
CA VAL A 472 49.17 -29.84 36.12
C VAL A 472 50.02 -31.09 36.32
N ASN A 473 51.20 -31.12 35.70
CA ASN A 473 52.21 -32.13 35.97
C ASN A 473 53.21 -31.57 36.98
N CYS A 474 53.15 -32.02 38.23
CA CYS A 474 54.00 -31.52 39.29
C CYS A 474 55.49 -31.73 39.00
N PHE A 475 56.29 -30.70 39.27
CA PHE A 475 57.74 -30.85 39.25
C PHE A 475 58.19 -31.78 40.38
N ALA A 476 59.37 -32.37 40.24
CA ALA A 476 59.92 -33.27 41.25
C ALA A 476 60.02 -32.55 42.61
N GLY A 477 59.46 -33.18 43.65
CA GLY A 477 59.41 -32.60 44.99
C GLY A 477 58.07 -31.93 45.36
N SER A 478 57.17 -31.73 44.39
CA SER A 478 55.84 -31.14 44.59
C SER A 478 54.73 -32.15 44.30
N ILE A 479 53.59 -31.98 44.96
CA ILE A 479 52.39 -32.81 44.81
C ILE A 479 51.13 -31.94 44.98
N ASP A 480 50.08 -32.28 44.26
CA ASP A 480 48.73 -31.68 44.35
C ASP A 480 47.85 -32.64 45.15
N CYS A 481 47.38 -32.21 46.32
CA CYS A 481 46.69 -33.09 47.26
C CYS A 481 45.18 -32.92 47.34
N ASP A 482 44.67 -31.78 46.90
CA ASP A 482 43.24 -31.53 46.77
C ASP A 482 42.72 -31.81 45.34
N ASN A 483 43.63 -32.09 44.39
CA ASN A 483 43.38 -32.17 42.95
C ASN A 483 42.79 -30.86 42.39
N ASP A 484 43.10 -29.72 43.02
CA ASP A 484 42.67 -28.42 42.54
C ASP A 484 43.72 -27.80 41.61
N VAL A 485 43.51 -28.03 40.32
CA VAL A 485 44.33 -27.46 39.24
C VAL A 485 44.43 -25.93 39.28
N ALA A 486 43.56 -25.21 40.00
CA ALA A 486 43.61 -23.77 40.12
C ALA A 486 44.81 -23.30 40.98
N ASN A 487 45.18 -24.05 42.00
CA ASN A 487 46.24 -23.70 42.94
C ASN A 487 47.57 -24.43 42.65
N GLY A 488 47.56 -25.45 41.78
CA GLY A 488 48.74 -26.10 41.22
C GLY A 488 49.27 -27.21 42.12
N CYS A 489 50.60 -27.40 42.16
CA CYS A 489 51.24 -28.39 43.03
C CYS A 489 51.76 -27.70 44.29
N GLU A 490 50.81 -27.35 45.16
CA GLU A 490 50.94 -26.52 46.33
C GLU A 490 51.67 -27.19 47.49
N SER A 491 51.68 -28.52 47.53
CA SER A 491 52.25 -29.31 48.61
C SER A 491 53.65 -29.83 48.27
N SER A 492 54.55 -29.89 49.27
CA SER A 492 55.90 -30.44 49.12
C SER A 492 55.97 -31.88 49.64
N VAL A 493 56.52 -32.80 48.85
CA VAL A 493 56.72 -34.19 49.29
C VAL A 493 57.82 -34.34 50.34
N SER A 494 58.53 -33.26 50.67
CA SER A 494 59.51 -33.20 51.76
C SER A 494 58.96 -32.50 53.01
N SER A 495 57.67 -32.17 53.04
CA SER A 495 56.99 -31.61 54.21
C SER A 495 56.60 -32.72 55.17
N ASP A 496 56.64 -32.43 56.47
CA ASP A 496 56.16 -33.34 57.52
C ASP A 496 54.65 -33.62 57.40
N LEU A 497 53.91 -32.77 56.67
CA LEU A 497 52.47 -32.93 56.45
C LEU A 497 52.11 -33.80 55.22
N THR A 498 53.05 -33.96 54.28
CA THR A 498 52.82 -34.62 52.98
C THR A 498 54.04 -35.44 52.54
N CYS A 499 54.66 -36.16 53.47
CA CYS A 499 55.97 -36.77 53.30
C CYS A 499 55.94 -37.97 52.34
N GLY A 500 56.39 -37.79 51.10
CA GLY A 500 56.34 -38.81 50.06
C GLY A 500 54.93 -39.09 49.51
N GLY A 501 53.90 -38.43 50.02
CA GLY A 501 52.51 -38.56 49.55
C GLY A 501 51.53 -37.71 50.36
N CYS A 502 50.35 -37.44 49.77
CA CYS A 502 49.36 -36.48 50.31
C CYS A 502 48.78 -36.82 51.68
N THR A 503 48.77 -38.09 52.04
CA THR A 503 48.19 -38.55 53.31
C THR A 503 49.26 -39.01 54.30
N VAL A 504 50.54 -38.78 53.99
CA VAL A 504 51.65 -39.25 54.81
C VAL A 504 52.11 -38.12 55.71
N GLN A 505 51.50 -38.06 56.88
CA GLN A 505 51.89 -37.14 57.94
C GLN A 505 52.90 -37.82 58.85
N CYS A 506 54.05 -37.18 59.04
CA CYS A 506 55.04 -37.58 60.02
C CYS A 506 54.54 -37.13 61.40
N LEU A 507 54.08 -38.10 62.20
CA LEU A 507 53.58 -37.87 63.56
C LEU A 507 54.74 -37.89 64.56
N ASP A 508 54.49 -37.42 65.79
CA ASP A 508 55.46 -37.49 66.89
C ASP A 508 56.77 -36.72 66.64
N ASP A 509 56.72 -35.49 66.11
CA ASP A 509 57.90 -34.66 65.74
C ASP A 509 58.94 -35.39 64.86
N SER A 510 58.51 -36.43 64.14
CA SER A 510 59.31 -37.04 63.07
C SER A 510 59.41 -36.10 61.88
N TYR A 511 60.54 -36.13 61.18
CA TYR A 511 60.78 -35.25 60.05
C TYR A 511 60.81 -36.02 58.74
N CYS A 512 60.33 -35.37 57.69
CA CYS A 512 60.37 -35.90 56.35
C CYS A 512 61.77 -35.75 55.74
N SER A 513 62.34 -36.86 55.26
CA SER A 513 63.55 -36.81 54.44
C SER A 513 63.44 -37.81 53.29
N SER A 514 63.65 -37.31 52.07
CA SER A 514 63.56 -38.08 50.82
C SER A 514 62.23 -38.83 50.64
N GLY A 515 61.12 -38.25 51.13
CA GLY A 515 59.79 -38.86 51.03
C GLY A 515 59.52 -39.99 52.01
N VAL A 516 60.32 -40.10 53.08
CA VAL A 516 60.14 -41.08 54.16
C VAL A 516 60.13 -40.36 55.51
N CYS A 517 59.16 -40.68 56.37
CA CYS A 517 59.16 -40.21 57.76
C CYS A 517 60.30 -40.90 58.50
N ASN A 518 61.29 -40.11 58.90
CA ASN A 518 62.40 -40.59 59.70
C ASN A 518 62.09 -40.32 61.17
N GLY A 519 62.43 -41.27 62.04
CA GLY A 519 62.22 -41.13 63.48
C GLY A 519 62.95 -39.92 64.09
N CYS A 520 62.76 -39.72 65.39
CA CYS A 520 63.21 -38.55 66.11
C CYS A 520 64.64 -38.11 65.79
N PRO A 521 64.88 -36.79 65.58
CA PRO A 521 66.22 -36.26 65.44
C PRO A 521 67.08 -36.61 66.67
N ASN A 522 68.39 -36.76 66.44
CA ASN A 522 69.42 -37.17 67.39
C ASN A 522 69.09 -37.02 68.89
N ASN A 523 69.09 -38.16 69.59
CA ASN A 523 68.98 -38.27 71.05
C ASN A 523 67.62 -37.85 71.64
N LEU A 524 66.56 -37.92 70.85
CA LEU A 524 65.17 -37.80 71.28
C LEU A 524 64.40 -39.08 70.91
N ALA A 525 63.36 -39.42 71.66
CA ALA A 525 62.41 -40.50 71.35
C ALA A 525 61.02 -40.17 71.90
N ASN A 526 59.99 -40.80 71.34
CA ASN A 526 58.67 -40.88 71.97
C ASN A 526 58.66 -42.05 72.95
N CYS A 527 58.59 -41.76 74.25
CA CYS A 527 58.62 -42.78 75.30
C CYS A 527 57.29 -42.92 76.06
N ASP A 528 56.23 -42.21 75.65
CA ASP A 528 54.91 -42.30 76.26
C ASP A 528 53.80 -42.38 75.19
N PRO A 529 52.98 -43.44 75.17
CA PRO A 529 51.85 -43.53 74.24
C PRO A 529 50.75 -42.46 74.44
N MET A 530 50.78 -41.68 75.53
CA MET A 530 49.79 -40.65 75.83
C MET A 530 50.20 -39.24 75.40
N VAL A 531 51.47 -39.02 75.04
CA VAL A 531 51.99 -37.76 74.51
C VAL A 531 52.62 -38.04 73.14
N THR A 532 52.12 -37.38 72.10
CA THR A 532 52.64 -37.56 70.74
C THR A 532 53.79 -36.57 70.53
N GLY A 533 55.02 -37.03 70.29
CA GLY A 533 56.19 -36.16 70.12
C GLY A 533 57.56 -36.84 70.24
N CYS A 534 58.63 -36.08 69.99
CA CYS A 534 60.02 -36.45 70.30
C CYS A 534 60.48 -35.74 71.58
N GLU A 535 59.69 -35.83 72.64
CA GLU A 535 59.88 -35.05 73.87
C GLU A 535 60.91 -35.66 74.83
N THR A 536 61.18 -36.96 74.72
CA THR A 536 62.01 -37.67 75.68
C THR A 536 63.48 -37.67 75.25
N GLN A 537 64.33 -36.97 76.00
CA GLN A 537 65.78 -36.94 75.76
C GLN A 537 66.46 -38.27 76.15
N LEU A 538 67.06 -38.93 75.16
CA LEU A 538 67.78 -40.19 75.31
C LEU A 538 69.19 -40.05 75.93
N GLY A 539 69.59 -38.83 76.32
CA GLY A 539 70.85 -38.52 77.02
C GLY A 539 70.70 -38.44 78.53
N THR A 540 69.52 -38.77 79.07
CA THR A 540 69.24 -38.68 80.51
C THR A 540 69.50 -40.01 81.19
N THR A 541 69.76 -40.00 82.50
CA THR A 541 69.92 -41.23 83.30
C THR A 541 68.62 -42.04 83.41
N GLN A 542 67.48 -41.50 82.99
CA GLN A 542 66.18 -42.18 83.01
C GLN A 542 65.84 -42.85 81.67
N ASN A 543 66.42 -42.39 80.56
CA ASN A 543 66.11 -42.87 79.21
C ASN A 543 67.41 -43.06 78.40
N CYS A 544 68.44 -43.68 78.95
CA CYS A 544 69.76 -43.64 78.35
C CYS A 544 69.85 -44.50 77.07
N GLY A 545 69.94 -43.88 75.90
CA GLY A 545 70.03 -44.55 74.60
C GLY A 545 68.74 -45.21 74.11
N ALA A 546 67.76 -45.46 74.98
CA ALA A 546 66.42 -45.95 74.67
C ALA A 546 65.41 -45.56 75.77
N CYS A 547 64.12 -45.58 75.45
CA CYS A 547 63.03 -45.34 76.41
C CYS A 547 63.09 -46.27 77.61
N ASP A 548 62.86 -45.72 78.80
CA ASP A 548 62.86 -46.42 80.09
C ASP A 548 64.18 -47.14 80.46
N ASN A 549 65.27 -46.84 79.76
CA ASN A 549 66.59 -47.37 80.09
C ASN A 549 67.23 -46.58 81.23
N VAL A 550 66.84 -46.89 82.46
CA VAL A 550 67.28 -46.21 83.68
C VAL A 550 68.66 -46.71 84.14
N CYS A 551 69.63 -45.80 84.24
CA CYS A 551 70.96 -46.07 84.76
C CYS A 551 70.91 -46.30 86.28
N SER A 552 71.12 -47.54 86.70
CA SER A 552 71.11 -47.94 88.11
C SER A 552 72.49 -47.79 88.76
N GLY A 553 72.54 -47.45 90.05
CA GLY A 553 73.78 -47.44 90.83
C GLY A 553 74.65 -46.17 90.72
N GLY A 554 74.07 -45.04 90.29
CA GLY A 554 74.78 -43.74 90.21
C GLY A 554 75.58 -43.50 88.91
N LEU A 555 75.41 -44.37 87.92
CA LEU A 555 75.99 -44.25 86.58
C LEU A 555 75.38 -43.07 85.80
N VAL A 556 76.17 -42.46 84.91
CA VAL A 556 75.71 -41.35 84.05
C VAL A 556 75.45 -41.86 82.63
N CYS A 557 74.50 -41.23 81.93
CA CYS A 557 74.26 -41.55 80.53
C CYS A 557 75.27 -40.84 79.63
N SER A 558 76.02 -41.59 78.83
CA SER A 558 76.95 -41.03 77.82
C SER A 558 76.98 -41.89 76.57
N GLY A 559 76.76 -41.28 75.41
CA GLY A 559 76.73 -41.98 74.12
C GLY A 559 75.70 -43.11 74.05
N GLY A 560 74.58 -42.98 74.77
CA GLY A 560 73.51 -43.99 74.85
C GLY A 560 73.79 -45.18 75.78
N ASN A 561 74.83 -45.12 76.62
CA ASN A 561 75.18 -46.17 77.58
C ASN A 561 75.30 -45.63 79.02
N CYS A 562 74.87 -46.43 79.99
CA CYS A 562 75.07 -46.14 81.42
C CYS A 562 76.50 -46.52 81.82
N ILE A 563 77.34 -45.54 82.14
CA ILE A 563 78.76 -45.71 82.46
C ILE A 563 79.17 -45.10 83.79
#